data_AF-A0A940L6F6-F1
#
_entry.id   AF-A0A940L6F6-F1
#
_cell.length_a   1.000
_cell.length_b   1.000
_cell.length_c   1.000
_cell.angle_alpha   90.00
_cell.angle_beta   90.00
_cell.angle_gamma   90.00
#
_symmetry.space_group_name_H-M   'P 1'
#
loop_
_entity.id
_entity.type
_entity.pdbx_description
1 polymer ?
#
loop_
_entity_poly.entity_id
_entity_poly.type
_entity_poly.pdbx_seq_one_letter_code
_entity_poly.pdbx_strand_id
1 'polypeptide(L)'
;MRKLVQSIKMIRALAAAVVVVSASGAFAWGGDVVNNGGGIAEKNVIYAYEKLDKYLKTCLKSDLCKLNSQQRYMLAQISGGLNQEYKSNQLRFASESRTPGFFMIDGLVRVAKTGNAIGSAIYINSDLLYTKTESGEYEAMTIPEAVAVLIHELGHHYSNASHEELDLLGVRVSLMLQLKVSTTPLIPWSSAISANVISGLSLNDYPEVILNVGESMIDISKQYADVVMCHRMAIPIPILPIPDIELGARKPAGSMLYNVHWDKLEENNGKMKVRMEANVSNNCIYRTNVGIRNNDYKLSISFTANQIMGKWVYDPTSLVINQYRDPWYKIIKLSLNPLYF
;
A
#
# COMPACT_ATOMS: atom_id res chain seq x y z
N MET A 1 -46.30 60.08 -25.35
CA MET A 1 -46.27 58.81 -24.56
C MET A 1 -45.51 57.66 -25.21
N ARG A 2 -45.72 57.30 -26.49
CA ARG A 2 -45.00 56.16 -27.13
C ARG A 2 -43.46 56.27 -27.12
N LYS A 3 -42.89 57.45 -27.35
CA LYS A 3 -41.42 57.66 -27.32
C LYS A 3 -40.80 57.45 -25.92
N LEU A 4 -41.55 57.73 -24.85
CA LEU A 4 -41.07 57.59 -23.47
C LEU A 4 -40.99 56.10 -23.07
N VAL A 5 -41.99 55.30 -23.47
CA VAL A 5 -42.04 53.86 -23.18
C VAL A 5 -40.91 53.11 -23.91
N GLN A 6 -40.53 53.57 -25.10
CA GLN A 6 -39.46 52.95 -25.90
C GLN A 6 -38.07 53.22 -25.31
N SER A 7 -37.83 54.43 -24.77
CA SER A 7 -36.60 54.77 -24.04
C SER A 7 -36.42 53.95 -22.76
N ILE A 8 -37.49 53.74 -21.99
CA ILE A 8 -37.42 52.96 -20.74
C ILE A 8 -37.12 51.48 -21.01
N LYS A 9 -37.64 50.91 -22.10
CA LYS A 9 -37.32 49.52 -22.51
C LYS A 9 -35.86 49.36 -22.93
N MET A 10 -35.29 50.35 -23.61
CA MET A 10 -33.90 50.32 -24.06
C MET A 10 -32.91 50.43 -22.89
N ILE A 11 -33.20 51.28 -21.90
CA ILE A 11 -32.39 51.43 -20.68
C ILE A 11 -32.40 50.15 -19.83
N ARG A 12 -33.57 49.48 -19.71
CA ARG A 12 -33.67 48.20 -18.98
C ARG A 12 -32.91 47.06 -19.68
N ALA A 13 -32.93 47.01 -21.01
CA ALA A 13 -32.16 46.02 -21.77
C ALA A 13 -30.65 46.25 -21.63
N LEU A 14 -30.19 47.51 -21.63
CA LEU A 14 -28.78 47.84 -21.44
C LEU A 14 -28.31 47.51 -20.01
N ALA A 15 -29.11 47.81 -18.99
CA ALA A 15 -28.79 47.48 -17.60
C ALA A 15 -28.72 45.96 -17.36
N ALA A 16 -29.61 45.17 -17.99
CA ALA A 16 -29.56 43.72 -17.92
C ALA A 16 -28.31 43.13 -18.62
N ALA A 17 -27.91 43.70 -19.75
CA ALA A 17 -26.69 43.27 -20.46
C ALA A 17 -25.41 43.56 -19.66
N VAL A 18 -25.35 44.71 -18.98
CA VAL A 18 -24.19 45.06 -18.12
C VAL A 18 -24.08 44.12 -16.93
N VAL A 19 -25.20 43.73 -16.29
CA VAL A 19 -25.19 42.77 -15.16
C VAL A 19 -24.73 41.38 -15.59
N VAL A 20 -25.11 40.91 -16.78
CA VAL A 20 -24.70 39.59 -17.30
C VAL A 20 -23.21 39.56 -17.67
N VAL A 21 -22.66 40.65 -18.21
CA VAL A 21 -21.22 40.73 -18.56
C VAL A 21 -20.34 40.90 -17.32
N SER A 22 -20.83 41.53 -16.24
CA SER A 22 -20.10 41.62 -14.97
C SER A 22 -20.12 40.33 -14.13
N ALA A 23 -21.01 39.37 -14.44
CA ALA A 23 -21.07 38.08 -13.74
C ALA A 23 -20.12 37.02 -14.33
N SER A 24 -19.51 37.27 -15.49
CA SER A 24 -18.63 36.31 -16.17
C SER A 24 -17.18 36.32 -15.66
N GLY A 25 -16.79 37.28 -14.82
CA GLY A 25 -15.42 37.46 -14.34
C GLY A 25 -15.09 36.87 -12.96
N ALA A 26 -16.09 36.38 -12.21
CA ALA A 26 -15.91 35.96 -10.81
C ALA A 26 -15.85 34.44 -10.58
N PHE A 27 -15.99 33.63 -11.63
CA PHE A 27 -15.82 32.16 -11.58
C PHE A 27 -14.52 31.68 -12.24
N ALA A 28 -13.54 32.56 -12.44
CA ALA A 28 -12.15 32.14 -12.52
C ALA A 28 -11.66 31.87 -11.08
N TRP A 29 -12.19 30.80 -10.46
CA TRP A 29 -11.52 30.14 -9.35
C TRP A 29 -10.19 29.61 -9.87
N GLY A 30 -9.19 30.49 -9.94
CA GLY A 30 -7.79 30.14 -9.92
C GLY A 30 -7.43 29.64 -8.54
N GLY A 31 -8.03 28.52 -8.13
CA GLY A 31 -7.35 27.67 -7.17
C GLY A 31 -6.13 27.13 -7.88
N ASP A 32 -4.93 27.35 -7.33
CA ASP A 32 -3.74 26.64 -7.80
C ASP A 32 -4.12 25.17 -7.92
N VAL A 33 -4.00 24.62 -9.12
CA VAL A 33 -4.22 23.19 -9.33
C VAL A 33 -3.07 22.50 -8.60
N VAL A 34 -3.32 22.14 -7.35
CA VAL A 34 -2.41 21.37 -6.50
C VAL A 34 -2.41 19.93 -7.03
N ASN A 35 -1.71 19.69 -8.13
CA ASN A 35 -1.46 18.35 -8.70
C ASN A 35 -0.37 17.58 -7.93
N ASN A 36 -0.38 17.67 -6.59
CA ASN A 36 0.72 17.22 -5.73
C ASN A 36 0.53 15.79 -5.21
N GLY A 37 -0.25 14.96 -5.91
CA GLY A 37 -0.35 13.54 -5.57
C GLY A 37 0.95 12.82 -5.96
N GLY A 38 1.68 12.31 -4.97
CA GLY A 38 2.81 11.40 -5.25
C GLY A 38 2.30 10.13 -5.94
N GLY A 39 3.04 9.67 -6.94
CA GLY A 39 2.74 8.43 -7.65
C GLY A 39 2.93 7.19 -6.77
N ILE A 40 2.51 6.03 -7.31
CA ILE A 40 2.64 4.73 -6.62
C ILE A 40 4.10 4.45 -6.26
N ALA A 41 5.05 4.76 -7.15
CA ALA A 41 6.46 4.46 -6.91
C ALA A 41 7.04 5.34 -5.79
N GLU A 42 6.72 6.64 -5.76
CA GLU A 42 7.12 7.53 -4.68
C GLU A 42 6.53 7.06 -3.34
N LYS A 43 5.26 6.62 -3.34
CA LYS A 43 4.62 6.03 -2.15
C LYS A 43 5.31 4.75 -1.71
N ASN A 44 5.71 3.87 -2.64
CA ASN A 44 6.48 2.66 -2.33
C ASN A 44 7.81 3.01 -1.65
N VAL A 45 8.53 4.03 -2.13
CA VAL A 45 9.78 4.48 -1.51
C VAL A 45 9.55 5.07 -0.11
N ILE A 46 8.52 5.91 0.06
CA ILE A 46 8.17 6.48 1.37
C ILE A 46 7.79 5.37 2.35
N TYR A 47 6.95 4.42 1.92
CA TYR A 47 6.53 3.29 2.74
C TYR A 47 7.73 2.39 3.11
N ALA A 48 8.60 2.09 2.15
CA ALA A 48 9.83 1.34 2.38
C ALA A 48 10.73 2.02 3.43
N TYR A 49 10.86 3.35 3.37
CA TYR A 49 11.62 4.14 4.33
C TYR A 49 11.00 4.15 5.73
N GLU A 50 9.67 4.28 5.83
CA GLU A 50 8.93 4.22 7.10
C GLU A 50 9.07 2.84 7.77
N LYS A 51 8.99 1.76 6.99
CA LYS A 51 9.07 0.38 7.50
C LYS A 51 10.50 -0.18 7.54
N LEU A 52 11.51 0.61 7.20
CA LEU A 52 12.87 0.13 7.01
C LEU A 52 13.43 -0.56 8.26
N ASP A 53 13.21 -0.01 9.46
CA ASP A 53 13.64 -0.62 10.73
C ASP A 53 13.15 -2.07 10.88
N LYS A 54 11.87 -2.29 10.55
CA LYS A 54 11.27 -3.63 10.59
C LYS A 54 11.99 -4.56 9.62
N TYR A 55 12.24 -4.12 8.39
CA TYR A 55 12.90 -4.93 7.35
C TYR A 55 14.35 -5.26 7.66
N LEU A 56 15.11 -4.29 8.21
CA LEU A 56 16.50 -4.51 8.64
C LEU A 56 16.59 -5.50 9.79
N LYS A 57 15.82 -5.29 10.86
CA LYS A 57 15.72 -6.23 12.00
C LYS A 57 15.29 -7.61 11.54
N THR A 58 14.44 -7.65 10.52
CA THR A 58 13.94 -8.88 9.93
C THR A 58 15.05 -9.66 9.23
N CYS A 59 15.80 -9.01 8.34
CA CYS A 59 16.96 -9.62 7.71
C CYS A 59 18.03 -10.05 8.72
N LEU A 60 18.31 -9.23 9.74
CA LEU A 60 19.32 -9.53 10.77
C LEU A 60 18.98 -10.79 11.59
N LYS A 61 17.69 -11.06 11.84
CA LYS A 61 17.23 -12.24 12.59
C LYS A 61 17.06 -13.49 11.73
N SER A 62 17.15 -13.38 10.40
CA SER A 62 16.78 -14.43 9.46
C SER A 62 17.98 -14.99 8.72
N ASP A 63 18.14 -16.32 8.74
CA ASP A 63 19.14 -17.02 7.93
C ASP A 63 18.81 -17.01 6.42
N LEU A 64 17.61 -16.57 6.04
CA LEU A 64 17.19 -16.40 4.65
C LEU A 64 17.90 -15.23 3.98
N CYS A 65 18.35 -14.22 4.75
CA CYS A 65 19.03 -13.06 4.19
C CYS A 65 20.48 -13.34 3.78
N LYS A 66 21.05 -14.48 4.23
CA LYS A 66 22.37 -15.00 3.84
C LYS A 66 23.54 -14.02 4.03
N LEU A 67 23.46 -13.10 4.99
CA LEU A 67 24.50 -12.10 5.26
C LEU A 67 25.82 -12.74 5.73
N ASN A 68 26.95 -12.26 5.22
CA ASN A 68 28.26 -12.55 5.81
C ASN A 68 28.50 -11.66 7.05
N SER A 69 29.61 -11.88 7.77
CA SER A 69 29.90 -11.13 9.01
C SER A 69 30.00 -9.61 8.79
N GLN A 70 30.66 -9.18 7.70
CA GLN A 70 30.83 -7.77 7.37
C GLN A 70 29.49 -7.10 7.05
N GLN A 71 28.68 -7.73 6.20
CA GLN A 71 27.34 -7.26 5.83
C GLN A 71 26.39 -7.21 7.03
N ARG A 72 26.45 -8.22 7.90
CA ARG A 72 25.67 -8.25 9.14
C ARG A 72 26.05 -7.09 10.06
N TYR A 73 27.35 -6.78 10.17
CA TYR A 73 27.84 -5.63 10.91
C TYR A 73 27.30 -4.32 10.31
N MET A 74 27.45 -4.10 8.99
CA MET A 74 26.95 -2.89 8.32
C MET A 74 25.43 -2.72 8.50
N LEU A 75 24.65 -3.78 8.27
CA LEU A 75 23.20 -3.73 8.40
C LEU A 75 22.76 -3.46 9.85
N ALA A 76 23.50 -3.97 10.84
CA ALA A 76 23.27 -3.68 12.25
C ALA A 76 23.58 -2.22 12.62
N GLN A 77 24.63 -1.61 12.02
CA GLN A 77 24.92 -0.19 12.19
C GLN A 77 23.79 0.67 11.61
N ILE A 78 23.34 0.39 10.38
CA ILE A 78 22.21 1.08 9.76
C ILE A 78 20.98 0.96 10.67
N SER A 79 20.62 -0.27 11.08
CA SER A 79 19.44 -0.51 11.93
C SER A 79 19.52 0.18 13.29
N GLY A 80 20.70 0.21 13.93
CA GLY A 80 20.91 0.90 15.19
C GLY A 80 20.91 2.44 15.06
N GLY A 81 21.25 2.95 13.89
CA GLY A 81 21.36 4.38 13.59
C GLY A 81 20.10 5.04 13.02
N LEU A 82 19.07 4.28 12.61
CA LEU A 82 17.88 4.83 11.93
C LEU A 82 17.21 6.01 12.64
N ASN A 83 17.18 6.05 13.97
CA ASN A 83 16.62 7.19 14.70
C ASN A 83 17.36 8.51 14.43
N GLN A 84 18.65 8.46 14.09
CA GLN A 84 19.47 9.62 13.71
C GLN A 84 19.26 9.99 12.23
N GLU A 85 18.85 9.02 11.42
CA GLU A 85 18.52 9.21 10.00
C GLU A 85 17.18 9.93 9.83
N TYR A 86 16.16 9.57 10.63
CA TYR A 86 14.79 10.10 10.56
C TYR A 86 14.66 11.60 10.91
N LYS A 87 15.29 12.46 10.09
CA LYS A 87 15.19 13.92 10.09
C LYS A 87 14.08 14.35 9.15
N SER A 88 13.42 15.46 9.47
CA SER A 88 12.47 16.09 8.55
C SER A 88 13.14 16.37 7.20
N ASN A 89 12.54 15.91 6.10
CA ASN A 89 13.01 16.09 4.73
C ASN A 89 14.34 15.40 4.38
N GLN A 90 14.66 14.26 5.03
CA GLN A 90 15.80 13.45 4.60
C GLN A 90 15.57 12.87 3.21
N LEU A 91 14.42 12.24 2.98
CA LEU A 91 14.04 11.70 1.68
C LEU A 91 13.51 12.81 0.77
N ARG A 92 14.08 12.95 -0.43
CA ARG A 92 13.72 14.00 -1.40
C ARG A 92 13.60 13.40 -2.79
N PHE A 93 12.54 13.72 -3.51
CA PHE A 93 12.38 13.34 -4.91
C PHE A 93 12.89 14.47 -5.80
N ALA A 94 13.75 14.14 -6.75
CA ALA A 94 14.29 15.06 -7.74
C ALA A 94 14.31 14.37 -9.12
N SER A 95 14.40 15.16 -10.19
CA SER A 95 14.31 14.68 -11.56
C SER A 95 15.58 15.06 -12.32
N GLU A 96 16.25 14.07 -12.92
CA GLU A 96 17.44 14.29 -13.75
C GLU A 96 17.09 15.13 -15.00
N SER A 97 15.95 14.87 -15.63
CA SER A 97 15.47 15.61 -16.79
C SER A 97 15.17 17.09 -16.48
N ARG A 98 14.81 17.42 -15.23
CA ARG A 98 14.62 18.81 -14.78
C ARG A 98 15.90 19.48 -14.29
N THR A 99 16.89 18.70 -13.84
CA THR A 99 18.18 19.23 -13.37
C THR A 99 19.31 18.35 -13.89
N PRO A 100 19.67 18.49 -15.19
CA PRO A 100 20.66 17.62 -15.81
C PRO A 100 22.02 17.67 -15.11
N GLY A 101 22.65 16.51 -14.98
CA GLY A 101 23.90 16.29 -14.25
C GLY A 101 23.71 16.02 -12.76
N PHE A 102 22.51 16.12 -12.20
CA PHE A 102 22.31 15.97 -10.76
C PHE A 102 22.51 14.52 -10.30
N PHE A 103 21.99 13.54 -11.02
CA PHE A 103 22.13 12.10 -10.76
C PHE A 103 23.22 11.43 -11.60
N MET A 104 24.05 12.20 -12.32
CA MET A 104 25.16 11.67 -13.10
C MET A 104 26.35 11.34 -12.19
N ILE A 105 26.64 10.05 -12.01
CA ILE A 105 27.76 9.53 -11.23
C ILE A 105 28.51 8.52 -12.09
N ASP A 106 29.81 8.75 -12.30
CA ASP A 106 30.68 7.93 -13.16
C ASP A 106 30.16 7.79 -14.61
N GLY A 107 29.52 8.85 -15.13
CA GLY A 107 28.97 8.87 -16.48
C GLY A 107 27.63 8.14 -16.65
N LEU A 108 27.03 7.65 -15.57
CA LEU A 108 25.73 6.97 -15.58
C LEU A 108 24.70 7.73 -14.72
N VAL A 109 23.46 7.77 -15.18
CA VAL A 109 22.34 8.28 -14.38
C VAL A 109 22.01 7.25 -13.31
N ARG A 110 22.07 7.64 -12.03
CA ARG A 110 21.76 6.78 -10.89
C ARG A 110 20.31 6.96 -10.40
N VAL A 111 19.78 5.92 -9.76
CA VAL A 111 18.42 5.90 -9.19
C VAL A 111 18.30 6.73 -7.92
N ALA A 112 19.38 6.86 -7.17
CA ALA A 112 19.46 7.67 -5.97
C ALA A 112 20.88 8.20 -5.79
N LYS A 113 21.02 9.18 -4.89
CA LYS A 113 22.31 9.63 -4.37
C LYS A 113 22.15 10.22 -2.98
N THR A 114 23.23 10.16 -2.21
CA THR A 114 23.31 10.81 -0.90
C THR A 114 24.71 11.36 -0.61
N GLY A 115 24.90 11.93 0.58
CA GLY A 115 26.21 12.32 1.10
C GLY A 115 26.68 11.35 2.18
N ASN A 116 27.96 11.37 2.53
CA ASN A 116 28.54 10.33 3.41
C ASN A 116 28.36 10.57 4.92
N ALA A 117 27.53 11.54 5.33
CA ALA A 117 27.31 11.86 6.73
C ALA A 117 25.93 11.36 7.20
N ILE A 118 25.85 10.86 8.43
CA ILE A 118 24.59 10.40 9.06
C ILE A 118 23.52 11.51 9.02
N GLY A 119 22.34 11.15 8.49
CA GLY A 119 21.23 12.07 8.29
C GLY A 119 21.41 13.03 7.10
N SER A 120 22.34 12.76 6.18
CA SER A 120 22.40 13.46 4.88
C SER A 120 21.12 13.20 4.09
N ALA A 121 20.75 14.15 3.23
CA ALA A 121 19.58 13.99 2.38
C ALA A 121 19.79 12.85 1.37
N ILE A 122 18.78 12.02 1.22
CA ILE A 122 18.71 10.95 0.22
C ILE A 122 17.84 11.46 -0.92
N TYR A 123 18.46 11.71 -2.07
CA TYR A 123 17.75 12.13 -3.28
C TYR A 123 17.38 10.89 -4.10
N ILE A 124 16.12 10.78 -4.47
CA ILE A 124 15.56 9.70 -5.30
C ILE A 124 15.23 10.29 -6.66
N ASN A 125 15.70 9.65 -7.71
CA ASN A 125 15.48 10.07 -9.09
C ASN A 125 14.09 9.64 -9.56
N SER A 126 13.15 10.59 -9.61
CA SER A 126 11.76 10.34 -10.04
C SER A 126 11.66 9.80 -11.46
N ASP A 127 12.67 10.07 -12.31
CA ASP A 127 12.65 9.66 -13.71
C ASP A 127 12.92 8.16 -13.88
N LEU A 128 13.48 7.51 -12.85
CA LEU A 128 13.82 6.09 -12.82
C LEU A 128 12.93 5.28 -11.86
N LEU A 129 11.90 5.89 -11.30
CA LEU A 129 10.94 5.21 -10.42
C LEU A 129 9.90 4.38 -11.17
N TYR A 130 9.80 4.60 -12.48
CA TYR A 130 8.87 3.90 -13.36
C TYR A 130 9.64 3.28 -14.52
N THR A 131 9.52 1.97 -14.70
CA THR A 131 10.12 1.24 -15.82
C THR A 131 9.07 0.96 -16.87
N LYS A 132 9.38 1.27 -18.13
CA LYS A 132 8.48 0.95 -19.24
C LYS A 132 8.67 -0.51 -19.66
N THR A 133 7.61 -1.30 -19.61
CA THR A 133 7.61 -2.70 -20.05
C THR A 133 7.68 -2.81 -21.57
N GLU A 134 7.91 -4.03 -22.08
CA GLU A 134 7.87 -4.30 -23.53
C GLU A 134 6.49 -3.97 -24.16
N SER A 135 5.41 -4.08 -23.39
CA SER A 135 4.06 -3.70 -23.82
C SER A 135 3.81 -2.19 -23.82
N GLY A 136 4.78 -1.40 -23.35
CA GLY A 136 4.68 0.05 -23.26
C GLY A 136 3.97 0.57 -22.01
N GLU A 137 3.60 -0.32 -21.08
CA GLU A 137 3.01 0.03 -19.78
C GLU A 137 4.09 0.49 -18.81
N TYR A 138 3.74 1.37 -17.87
CA TYR A 138 4.67 1.78 -16.81
C TYR A 138 4.48 0.92 -15.56
N GLU A 139 5.56 0.29 -15.13
CA GLU A 139 5.64 -0.45 -13.88
C GLU A 139 6.33 0.41 -12.82
N ALA A 140 5.69 0.56 -11.67
CA ALA A 140 6.24 1.31 -10.55
C ALA A 140 7.29 0.47 -9.81
N MET A 141 8.38 1.11 -9.36
CA MET A 141 9.34 0.52 -8.43
C MET A 141 8.63 -0.12 -7.24
N THR A 142 8.92 -1.37 -6.94
CA THR A 142 8.33 -2.14 -5.86
C THR A 142 8.91 -1.77 -4.49
N ILE A 143 8.21 -2.14 -3.41
CA ILE A 143 8.71 -1.92 -2.03
C ILE A 143 10.07 -2.60 -1.81
N PRO A 144 10.30 -3.88 -2.20
CA PRO A 144 11.62 -4.50 -2.03
C PRO A 144 12.76 -3.79 -2.78
N GLU A 145 12.50 -3.31 -4.00
CA GLU A 145 13.49 -2.52 -4.77
C GLU A 145 13.80 -1.19 -4.09
N ALA A 146 12.78 -0.49 -3.60
CA ALA A 146 12.96 0.74 -2.84
C ALA A 146 13.79 0.49 -1.56
N VAL A 147 13.56 -0.62 -0.85
CA VAL A 147 14.37 -1.01 0.31
C VAL A 147 15.83 -1.23 -0.08
N ALA A 148 16.12 -1.88 -1.21
CA ALA A 148 17.49 -2.06 -1.68
C ALA A 148 18.20 -0.72 -1.92
N VAL A 149 17.52 0.21 -2.62
CA VAL A 149 18.03 1.56 -2.87
C VAL A 149 18.30 2.30 -1.55
N LEU A 150 17.34 2.30 -0.62
CA LEU A 150 17.49 2.99 0.66
C LEU A 150 18.64 2.42 1.50
N ILE A 151 18.85 1.10 1.46
CA ILE A 151 19.97 0.45 2.16
C ILE A 151 21.30 0.82 1.53
N HIS A 152 21.37 0.92 0.20
CA HIS A 152 22.57 1.40 -0.48
C HIS A 152 22.93 2.81 0.01
N GLU A 153 21.97 3.74 -0.06
CA GLU A 153 22.23 5.13 0.31
C GLU A 153 22.58 5.27 1.80
N LEU A 154 21.85 4.60 2.69
CA LEU A 154 22.19 4.60 4.12
C LEU A 154 23.53 3.90 4.39
N GLY A 155 23.94 2.94 3.57
CA GLY A 155 25.26 2.31 3.65
C GLY A 155 26.41 3.30 3.58
N HIS A 156 26.28 4.34 2.73
CA HIS A 156 27.25 5.44 2.63
C HIS A 156 27.34 6.29 3.90
N HIS A 157 26.29 6.32 4.73
CA HIS A 157 26.30 7.09 5.98
C HIS A 157 27.08 6.38 7.10
N TYR A 158 27.11 5.04 7.09
CA TYR A 158 27.69 4.23 8.17
C TYR A 158 29.00 3.53 7.80
N SER A 159 29.40 3.57 6.52
CA SER A 159 30.58 2.86 6.05
C SER A 159 31.21 3.51 4.82
N ASN A 160 32.48 3.19 4.58
CA ASN A 160 33.16 3.50 3.32
C ASN A 160 33.15 2.28 2.39
N ALA A 161 32.07 1.49 2.42
CA ALA A 161 31.93 0.31 1.59
C ALA A 161 31.83 0.70 0.11
N SER A 162 32.22 -0.21 -0.78
CA SER A 162 32.10 0.05 -2.22
C SER A 162 30.64 0.02 -2.69
N HIS A 163 30.35 0.63 -3.84
CA HIS A 163 29.02 0.58 -4.43
C HIS A 163 28.54 -0.87 -4.62
N GLU A 164 29.41 -1.77 -5.06
CA GLU A 164 29.09 -3.18 -5.28
C GLU A 164 28.75 -3.91 -3.98
N GLU A 165 29.45 -3.60 -2.88
CA GLU A 165 29.16 -4.18 -1.57
C GLU A 165 27.81 -3.74 -1.02
N LEU A 166 27.47 -2.46 -1.20
CA LEU A 166 26.21 -1.86 -0.78
C LEU A 166 25.03 -2.33 -1.64
N ASP A 167 25.23 -2.45 -2.96
CA ASP A 167 24.26 -3.04 -3.88
C ASP A 167 23.95 -4.50 -3.50
N LEU A 168 24.99 -5.31 -3.25
CA LEU A 168 24.81 -6.69 -2.82
C LEU A 168 24.09 -6.78 -1.48
N LEU A 169 24.36 -5.86 -0.54
CA LEU A 169 23.66 -5.78 0.74
C LEU A 169 22.17 -5.48 0.53
N GLY A 170 21.85 -4.46 -0.26
CA GLY A 170 20.49 -4.07 -0.61
C GLY A 170 19.71 -5.20 -1.30
N VAL A 171 20.32 -5.86 -2.28
CA VAL A 171 19.74 -7.01 -2.99
C VAL A 171 19.41 -8.15 -2.03
N ARG A 172 20.29 -8.47 -1.07
CA ARG A 172 20.03 -9.55 -0.09
C ARG A 172 18.81 -9.27 0.78
N VAL A 173 18.65 -8.02 1.23
CA VAL A 173 17.46 -7.62 2.01
C VAL A 173 16.20 -7.65 1.13
N SER A 174 16.29 -7.13 -0.10
CA SER A 174 15.18 -7.14 -1.06
C SER A 174 14.71 -8.56 -1.39
N LEU A 175 15.63 -9.49 -1.69
CA LEU A 175 15.29 -10.90 -1.94
C LEU A 175 14.59 -11.55 -0.75
N MET A 176 15.05 -11.29 0.47
CA MET A 176 14.38 -11.78 1.68
C MET A 176 12.96 -11.22 1.80
N LEU A 177 12.74 -9.95 1.48
CA LEU A 177 11.41 -9.35 1.45
C LEU A 177 10.54 -9.95 0.35
N GLN A 178 11.06 -10.16 -0.86
CA GLN A 178 10.32 -10.79 -1.96
C GLN A 178 9.81 -12.19 -1.59
N LEU A 179 10.59 -12.98 -0.84
CA LEU A 179 10.15 -14.28 -0.32
C LEU A 179 9.03 -14.18 0.72
N LYS A 180 8.78 -13.00 1.28
CA LYS A 180 7.77 -12.73 2.31
C LYS A 180 6.58 -11.93 1.80
N VAL A 181 6.71 -11.28 0.65
CA VAL A 181 5.65 -10.52 -0.01
C VAL A 181 4.89 -11.44 -0.96
N SER A 182 3.58 -11.50 -0.79
CA SER A 182 2.67 -12.08 -1.77
C SER A 182 1.89 -10.94 -2.41
N THR A 183 2.06 -10.77 -3.73
CA THR A 183 1.30 -9.79 -4.52
C THR A 183 0.25 -10.53 -5.33
N THR A 184 -1.01 -10.14 -5.17
CA THR A 184 -2.14 -10.71 -5.90
C THR A 184 -2.82 -9.58 -6.68
N PRO A 185 -2.48 -9.37 -7.96
CA PRO A 185 -3.18 -8.40 -8.80
C PRO A 185 -4.61 -8.88 -9.07
N LEU A 186 -5.53 -7.94 -9.27
CA LEU A 186 -6.93 -8.24 -9.57
C LEU A 186 -7.08 -8.96 -10.90
N ILE A 187 -6.32 -8.52 -11.89
CA ILE A 187 -6.21 -9.12 -13.21
C ILE A 187 -4.72 -9.28 -13.56
N PRO A 188 -4.29 -10.39 -14.19
CA PRO A 188 -2.87 -10.67 -14.40
C PRO A 188 -2.07 -9.60 -15.16
N TRP A 189 -2.73 -8.81 -16.00
CA TRP A 189 -2.11 -7.79 -16.86
C TRP A 189 -2.27 -6.36 -16.34
N SER A 190 -2.80 -6.15 -15.13
CA SER A 190 -2.92 -4.81 -14.54
C SER A 190 -2.60 -4.80 -13.06
N SER A 191 -1.74 -3.86 -12.67
CA SER A 191 -1.44 -3.53 -11.28
C SER A 191 -2.39 -2.48 -10.69
N ALA A 192 -3.37 -2.00 -11.46
CA ALA A 192 -4.27 -0.93 -11.06
C ALA A 192 -5.06 -1.28 -9.78
N ILE A 193 -5.40 -2.55 -9.59
CA ILE A 193 -5.92 -3.03 -8.31
C ILE A 193 -5.12 -4.25 -7.92
N SER A 194 -4.46 -4.21 -6.76
CA SER A 194 -3.67 -5.33 -6.24
C SER A 194 -3.64 -5.35 -4.72
N ALA A 195 -3.41 -6.52 -4.15
CA ALA A 195 -3.15 -6.69 -2.73
C ALA A 195 -1.71 -7.16 -2.54
N ASN A 196 -0.99 -6.56 -1.60
CA ASN A 196 0.34 -6.97 -1.17
C ASN A 196 0.25 -7.40 0.28
N VAL A 197 0.64 -8.63 0.56
CA VAL A 197 0.67 -9.20 1.91
C VAL A 197 2.11 -9.52 2.28
N ILE A 198 2.63 -8.82 3.28
CA ILE A 198 4.00 -9.02 3.79
C ILE A 198 3.90 -9.84 5.07
N SER A 199 4.29 -11.10 4.99
CA SER A 199 4.22 -12.02 6.12
C SER A 199 5.16 -11.60 7.27
N GLY A 200 4.67 -11.73 8.51
CA GLY A 200 5.49 -11.55 9.71
C GLY A 200 6.65 -12.55 9.81
N LEU A 201 7.58 -12.29 10.72
CA LEU A 201 8.71 -13.19 10.96
C LEU A 201 8.49 -14.14 12.11
N SER A 202 7.90 -13.61 13.18
CA SER A 202 7.62 -14.36 14.37
C SER A 202 6.18 -14.88 14.31
N LEU A 203 5.92 -15.97 15.04
CA LEU A 203 4.56 -16.45 15.27
C LEU A 203 3.69 -15.44 16.05
N ASN A 204 4.30 -14.36 16.57
CA ASN A 204 3.63 -13.28 17.31
C ASN A 204 3.53 -11.99 16.49
N ASP A 205 3.86 -12.04 15.20
CA ASP A 205 3.71 -10.87 14.31
C ASP A 205 2.39 -10.96 13.56
N TYR A 206 1.90 -9.81 13.11
CA TYR A 206 0.80 -9.69 12.15
C TYR A 206 1.39 -9.34 10.78
N PRO A 207 0.79 -9.84 9.67
CA PRO A 207 1.19 -9.45 8.34
C PRO A 207 0.87 -7.97 8.10
N GLU A 208 1.64 -7.35 7.21
CA GLU A 208 1.22 -6.08 6.61
C GLU A 208 0.34 -6.38 5.41
N VAL A 209 -0.77 -5.67 5.29
CA VAL A 209 -1.74 -5.86 4.22
C VAL A 209 -1.98 -4.50 3.55
N ILE A 210 -1.49 -4.38 2.31
CA ILE A 210 -1.51 -3.13 1.55
C ILE A 210 -2.38 -3.36 0.31
N LEU A 211 -3.37 -2.49 0.11
CA LEU A 211 -4.19 -2.46 -1.09
C LEU A 211 -3.71 -1.33 -1.99
N ASN A 212 -3.47 -1.62 -3.26
CA ASN A 212 -3.27 -0.62 -4.29
C ASN A 212 -4.56 -0.49 -5.10
N VAL A 213 -5.06 0.73 -5.27
CA VAL A 213 -6.27 1.05 -6.04
C VAL A 213 -6.02 2.32 -6.85
N GLY A 214 -5.78 2.16 -8.15
CA GLY A 214 -5.23 3.19 -9.00
C GLY A 214 -3.93 3.73 -8.41
N GLU A 215 -3.89 5.03 -8.14
CA GLU A 215 -2.74 5.69 -7.52
C GLU A 215 -2.79 5.66 -5.99
N SER A 216 -3.84 5.10 -5.39
CA SER A 216 -3.99 5.04 -3.93
C SER A 216 -3.30 3.80 -3.37
N MET A 217 -2.50 4.00 -2.33
CA MET A 217 -1.96 2.93 -1.49
C MET A 217 -2.66 3.00 -0.14
N ILE A 218 -3.26 1.90 0.30
CA ILE A 218 -4.03 1.81 1.53
C ILE A 218 -3.44 0.72 2.41
N ASP A 219 -2.84 1.10 3.53
CA ASP A 219 -2.42 0.17 4.59
C ASP A 219 -3.65 -0.20 5.44
N ILE A 220 -4.06 -1.46 5.36
CA ILE A 220 -5.17 -2.03 6.16
C ILE A 220 -4.68 -2.99 7.25
N SER A 221 -3.38 -2.97 7.57
CA SER A 221 -2.77 -3.92 8.52
C SER A 221 -3.38 -3.82 9.92
N LYS A 222 -3.72 -2.61 10.37
CA LYS A 222 -4.37 -2.39 11.66
C LYS A 222 -5.79 -2.96 11.67
N GLN A 223 -6.57 -2.67 10.64
CA GLN A 223 -7.94 -3.14 10.48
C GLN A 223 -7.96 -4.67 10.41
N TYR A 224 -6.99 -5.28 9.72
CA TYR A 224 -6.77 -6.71 9.74
C TYR A 224 -6.51 -7.23 11.15
N ALA A 225 -5.55 -6.64 11.88
CA ALA A 225 -5.22 -7.04 13.25
C ALA A 225 -6.40 -6.88 14.22
N ASP A 226 -7.25 -5.87 13.99
CA ASP A 226 -8.45 -5.58 14.77
C ASP A 226 -9.61 -6.55 14.49
N VAL A 227 -9.65 -7.18 13.31
CA VAL A 227 -10.67 -8.17 12.96
C VAL A 227 -10.27 -9.60 13.33
N VAL A 228 -8.99 -9.95 13.25
CA VAL A 228 -8.62 -11.34 13.51
C VAL A 228 -8.74 -11.72 14.98
N MET A 229 -9.31 -12.91 15.22
CA MET A 229 -9.68 -13.40 16.56
C MET A 229 -9.46 -14.91 16.70
N CYS A 230 -9.13 -15.32 17.93
CA CYS A 230 -9.09 -16.69 18.40
C CYS A 230 -10.39 -17.00 19.16
N HIS A 231 -11.24 -17.87 18.62
CA HIS A 231 -12.43 -18.34 19.30
C HIS A 231 -12.09 -19.60 20.12
N ARG A 232 -12.46 -19.60 21.42
CA ARG A 232 -12.18 -20.73 22.33
C ARG A 232 -12.99 -21.97 21.98
N MET A 233 -14.26 -21.75 21.62
CA MET A 233 -15.19 -22.80 21.28
C MET A 233 -16.09 -22.27 20.18
N ALA A 234 -16.30 -23.09 19.15
CA ALA A 234 -17.26 -22.85 18.09
C ALA A 234 -18.22 -24.02 18.07
N ILE A 235 -19.51 -23.75 18.27
CA ILE A 235 -20.56 -24.76 18.15
C ILE A 235 -20.94 -24.81 16.67
N PRO A 236 -20.65 -25.92 15.96
CA PRO A 236 -20.86 -26.02 14.53
C PRO A 236 -22.35 -25.95 14.19
N ILE A 237 -22.72 -25.09 13.24
CA ILE A 237 -24.06 -25.11 12.65
C ILE A 237 -23.90 -25.63 11.21
N PRO A 238 -24.43 -26.83 10.86
CA PRO A 238 -24.17 -27.48 9.57
C PRO A 238 -24.97 -26.89 8.40
N ILE A 239 -25.51 -25.68 8.57
CA ILE A 239 -26.47 -25.03 7.69
C ILE A 239 -25.88 -23.71 7.18
N LEU A 240 -25.63 -23.60 5.89
CA LEU A 240 -25.29 -22.32 5.25
C LEU A 240 -26.55 -21.46 5.05
N PRO A 241 -26.46 -20.12 5.22
CA PRO A 241 -25.27 -19.33 5.54
C PRO A 241 -25.11 -19.04 7.05
N ILE A 242 -25.74 -19.84 7.93
CA ILE A 242 -25.76 -19.54 9.37
C ILE A 242 -24.33 -19.69 9.94
N PRO A 243 -23.78 -18.63 10.58
CA PRO A 243 -22.46 -18.72 11.20
C PRO A 243 -22.47 -19.66 12.39
N ASP A 244 -21.32 -20.25 12.72
CA ASP A 244 -21.18 -21.04 13.95
C ASP A 244 -21.37 -20.14 15.18
N ILE A 245 -21.82 -20.70 16.30
CA ILE A 245 -21.89 -19.93 17.55
C ILE A 245 -20.49 -19.92 18.17
N GLU A 246 -19.86 -18.77 18.16
CA GLU A 246 -18.52 -18.57 18.68
C GLU A 246 -18.54 -18.05 20.12
N LEU A 247 -18.01 -18.85 21.05
CA LEU A 247 -17.99 -18.54 22.47
C LEU A 247 -16.57 -18.23 22.94
N GLY A 248 -16.40 -17.03 23.49
CA GLY A 248 -15.14 -16.55 24.07
C GLY A 248 -14.08 -16.26 23.00
N ALA A 249 -14.07 -15.03 22.51
CA ALA A 249 -13.07 -14.54 21.55
C ALA A 249 -11.89 -13.86 22.27
N ARG A 250 -10.68 -14.03 21.74
CA ARG A 250 -9.46 -13.36 22.21
C ARG A 250 -8.60 -12.93 21.04
N LYS A 251 -7.79 -11.89 21.22
CA LYS A 251 -6.79 -11.50 20.22
C LYS A 251 -5.71 -12.58 20.10
N PRO A 252 -5.29 -12.96 18.87
CA PRO A 252 -4.14 -13.82 18.70
C PRO A 252 -2.85 -13.13 19.14
N ALA A 253 -1.82 -13.91 19.46
CA ALA A 253 -0.48 -13.38 19.68
C ALA A 253 0.15 -12.90 18.36
N GLY A 254 -0.16 -13.58 17.26
CA GLY A 254 0.21 -13.22 15.89
C GLY A 254 -0.66 -13.97 14.88
N SER A 255 -0.52 -13.63 13.61
CA SER A 255 -1.34 -14.20 12.55
C SER A 255 -0.58 -14.34 11.24
N MET A 256 -1.04 -15.22 10.37
CA MET A 256 -0.59 -15.35 9.00
C MET A 256 -1.78 -15.24 8.05
N LEU A 257 -1.60 -14.50 6.96
CA LEU A 257 -2.57 -14.36 5.87
C LEU A 257 -1.94 -14.96 4.60
N TYR A 258 -2.59 -15.94 3.99
CA TYR A 258 -2.05 -16.68 2.86
C TYR A 258 -3.16 -17.15 1.91
N ASN A 259 -2.78 -17.65 0.73
CA ASN A 259 -3.71 -18.04 -0.34
C ASN A 259 -4.70 -16.91 -0.71
N VAL A 260 -4.16 -15.71 -0.84
CA VAL A 260 -4.91 -14.50 -1.17
C VAL A 260 -5.33 -14.54 -2.64
N HIS A 261 -6.63 -14.41 -2.90
CA HIS A 261 -7.20 -14.41 -4.24
C HIS A 261 -8.46 -13.53 -4.32
N TRP A 262 -8.84 -13.12 -5.52
CA TRP A 262 -10.03 -12.33 -5.78
C TRP A 262 -11.21 -13.25 -6.10
N ASP A 263 -12.36 -13.05 -5.45
CA ASP A 263 -13.56 -13.91 -5.57
C ASP A 263 -14.67 -13.26 -6.41
N LYS A 264 -15.08 -12.05 -6.04
CA LYS A 264 -16.24 -11.37 -6.67
C LYS A 264 -15.93 -9.97 -7.14
N LEU A 265 -16.48 -9.66 -8.31
CA LEU A 265 -16.40 -8.38 -8.97
C LEU A 265 -17.78 -7.98 -9.46
N GLU A 266 -18.30 -6.88 -8.93
CA GLU A 266 -19.52 -6.25 -9.42
C GLU A 266 -19.14 -4.87 -9.95
N GLU A 267 -19.15 -4.71 -11.26
CA GLU A 267 -18.91 -3.44 -11.92
C GLU A 267 -20.23 -2.85 -12.43
N ASN A 268 -20.53 -1.62 -12.03
CA ASN A 268 -21.74 -0.91 -12.44
C ASN A 268 -21.45 0.59 -12.55
N ASN A 269 -21.59 1.16 -13.75
CA ASN A 269 -21.51 2.60 -14.01
C ASN A 269 -20.28 3.28 -13.39
N GLY A 270 -19.08 2.73 -13.61
CA GLY A 270 -17.84 3.28 -13.07
C GLY A 270 -17.67 3.06 -11.57
N LYS A 271 -18.47 2.20 -10.94
CA LYS A 271 -18.28 1.72 -9.58
C LYS A 271 -17.94 0.25 -9.62
N MET A 272 -16.83 -0.15 -9.00
CA MET A 272 -16.39 -1.54 -8.89
C MET A 272 -16.38 -1.95 -7.43
N LYS A 273 -17.19 -2.95 -7.07
CA LYS A 273 -17.12 -3.61 -5.77
C LYS A 273 -16.26 -4.85 -5.91
N VAL A 274 -15.18 -4.90 -5.15
CA VAL A 274 -14.22 -6.01 -5.17
C VAL A 274 -14.28 -6.77 -3.85
N ARG A 275 -14.14 -8.09 -3.92
CA ARG A 275 -14.00 -8.98 -2.75
C ARG A 275 -12.78 -9.87 -2.94
N MET A 276 -11.90 -9.81 -1.97
CA MET A 276 -10.74 -10.68 -1.83
C MET A 276 -10.99 -11.68 -0.71
N GLU A 277 -10.56 -12.92 -0.92
CA GLU A 277 -10.60 -13.99 0.07
C GLU A 277 -9.18 -14.51 0.35
N ALA A 278 -8.97 -14.95 1.58
CA ALA A 278 -7.70 -15.49 2.02
C ALA A 278 -7.89 -16.45 3.20
N ASN A 279 -6.91 -17.32 3.41
CA ASN A 279 -6.83 -18.17 4.60
C ASN A 279 -6.08 -17.45 5.72
N VAL A 280 -6.50 -17.69 6.97
CA VAL A 280 -5.90 -17.12 8.16
C VAL A 280 -5.48 -18.20 9.15
N SER A 281 -4.22 -18.14 9.56
CA SER A 281 -3.69 -18.95 10.67
C SER A 281 -3.38 -18.06 11.86
N ASN A 282 -4.16 -18.21 12.93
CA ASN A 282 -4.01 -17.44 14.16
C ASN A 282 -3.16 -18.20 15.20
N ASN A 283 -2.15 -17.54 15.76
CA ASN A 283 -1.39 -18.08 16.89
C ASN A 283 -2.10 -17.77 18.21
N CYS A 284 -2.83 -18.74 18.73
CA CYS A 284 -3.67 -18.59 19.92
C CYS A 284 -3.00 -19.19 21.17
N ILE A 285 -2.58 -18.34 22.12
CA ILE A 285 -1.99 -18.81 23.39
C ILE A 285 -3.10 -19.18 24.38
N TYR A 286 -3.23 -20.49 24.67
CA TYR A 286 -4.14 -21.01 25.69
C TYR A 286 -3.38 -21.48 26.93
N ARG A 287 -3.96 -21.28 28.13
CA ARG A 287 -3.32 -21.53 29.45
C ARG A 287 -2.78 -22.93 29.66
N THR A 288 -3.23 -23.94 28.91
CA THR A 288 -2.97 -25.35 29.23
C THR A 288 -2.24 -26.14 28.16
N ASN A 289 -1.91 -25.57 26.99
CA ASN A 289 -0.95 -26.12 26.01
C ASN A 289 -0.87 -25.14 24.82
N VAL A 290 0.35 -24.82 24.38
CA VAL A 290 0.59 -24.03 23.14
C VAL A 290 0.39 -24.97 21.95
N GLY A 291 -0.87 -25.26 21.63
CA GLY A 291 -1.23 -25.94 20.40
C GLY A 291 -1.64 -24.92 19.35
N ILE A 292 -0.90 -24.82 18.24
CA ILE A 292 -1.39 -24.19 17.01
C ILE A 292 -2.61 -25.02 16.58
N ARG A 293 -3.83 -24.57 16.92
CA ARG A 293 -5.06 -25.24 16.50
C ARG A 293 -5.43 -24.76 15.09
N ASN A 294 -5.46 -25.72 14.18
CA ASN A 294 -5.70 -25.65 12.73
C ASN A 294 -6.78 -24.65 12.24
N ASN A 295 -6.33 -23.64 11.48
CA ASN A 295 -6.48 -23.39 10.04
C ASN A 295 -7.84 -23.39 9.29
N ASP A 296 -9.00 -23.40 9.95
CA ASP A 296 -10.29 -23.28 9.23
C ASP A 296 -10.79 -21.83 9.04
N TYR A 297 -10.00 -20.84 9.44
CA TYR A 297 -10.42 -19.44 9.32
C TYR A 297 -10.11 -18.92 7.91
N LYS A 298 -11.13 -18.32 7.32
CA LYS A 298 -11.03 -17.48 6.14
C LYS A 298 -11.22 -16.02 6.53
N LEU A 299 -10.74 -15.15 5.66
CA LEU A 299 -10.92 -13.72 5.76
C LEU A 299 -11.44 -13.21 4.42
N SER A 300 -12.50 -12.40 4.46
CA SER A 300 -12.94 -11.63 3.31
C SER A 300 -12.60 -10.16 3.54
N ILE A 301 -11.95 -9.55 2.55
CA ILE A 301 -11.72 -8.10 2.47
C ILE A 301 -12.51 -7.59 1.27
N SER A 302 -13.47 -6.70 1.50
CA SER A 302 -14.25 -6.08 0.42
C SER A 302 -14.20 -4.58 0.51
N PHE A 303 -14.16 -3.93 -0.64
CA PHE A 303 -14.20 -2.48 -0.75
C PHE A 303 -14.76 -2.08 -2.12
N THR A 304 -15.00 -0.78 -2.29
CA THR A 304 -15.45 -0.16 -3.52
C THR A 304 -14.35 0.75 -4.09
N ALA A 305 -14.12 0.65 -5.39
CA ALA A 305 -13.39 1.63 -6.18
C ALA A 305 -14.34 2.37 -7.12
N ASN A 306 -14.21 3.69 -7.22
CA ASN A 306 -14.97 4.53 -8.14
C ASN A 306 -14.04 5.03 -9.25
N GLN A 307 -14.52 5.06 -10.48
CA GLN A 307 -13.81 5.56 -11.64
C GLN A 307 -14.06 7.06 -11.75
N ILE A 308 -13.02 7.85 -11.48
CA ILE A 308 -13.04 9.31 -11.58
C ILE A 308 -12.05 9.70 -12.67
N MET A 309 -12.56 10.30 -13.76
CA MET A 309 -11.74 10.71 -14.92
C MET A 309 -10.88 9.57 -15.49
N GLY A 310 -11.45 8.36 -15.57
CA GLY A 310 -10.76 7.17 -16.09
C GLY A 310 -9.80 6.51 -15.10
N LYS A 311 -9.60 7.04 -13.90
CA LYS A 311 -8.76 6.45 -12.85
C LYS A 311 -9.59 5.83 -11.74
N TRP A 312 -9.16 4.67 -11.24
CA TRP A 312 -9.77 4.05 -10.06
C TRP A 312 -9.36 4.77 -8.78
N VAL A 313 -10.33 5.12 -7.95
CA VAL A 313 -10.16 5.79 -6.67
C VAL A 313 -10.88 5.00 -5.59
N TYR A 314 -10.17 4.63 -4.54
CA TYR A 314 -10.70 3.88 -3.40
C TYR A 314 -11.71 4.70 -2.58
N ASP A 315 -12.85 4.10 -2.22
CA ASP A 315 -13.82 4.67 -1.28
C ASP A 315 -13.47 4.26 0.17
N PRO A 316 -12.98 5.18 1.02
CA PRO A 316 -12.53 4.87 2.38
C PRO A 316 -13.63 4.40 3.32
N THR A 317 -14.90 4.67 3.00
CA THR A 317 -16.04 4.26 3.83
C THR A 317 -16.52 2.84 3.51
N SER A 318 -16.01 2.24 2.43
CA SER A 318 -16.50 0.97 1.90
C SER A 318 -15.75 -0.27 2.37
N LEU A 319 -14.63 -0.09 3.09
CA LEU A 319 -13.81 -1.21 3.55
C LEU A 319 -14.52 -2.02 4.63
N VAL A 320 -14.70 -3.30 4.32
CA VAL A 320 -15.23 -4.29 5.25
C VAL A 320 -14.26 -5.46 5.28
N ILE A 321 -13.81 -5.83 6.48
CA ILE A 321 -12.96 -7.00 6.71
C ILE A 321 -13.69 -7.90 7.68
N ASN A 322 -13.91 -9.16 7.29
CA ASN A 322 -14.58 -10.15 8.12
C ASN A 322 -13.74 -11.42 8.20
N GLN A 323 -13.46 -11.89 9.41
CA GLN A 323 -13.00 -13.26 9.64
C GLN A 323 -14.22 -14.17 9.78
N TYR A 324 -14.19 -15.35 9.16
CA TYR A 324 -15.24 -16.35 9.29
C TYR A 324 -14.66 -17.76 9.20
N ARG A 325 -15.42 -18.77 9.61
CA ARG A 325 -15.06 -20.18 9.43
C ARG A 325 -15.80 -20.74 8.22
N ASP A 326 -15.07 -21.47 7.37
CA ASP A 326 -15.65 -22.22 6.25
C ASP A 326 -15.28 -23.70 6.34
N PRO A 327 -15.86 -24.42 7.31
CA PRO A 327 -15.50 -25.80 7.51
C PRO A 327 -16.20 -26.71 6.49
N TRP A 328 -15.47 -27.73 6.02
CA TRP A 328 -15.93 -28.69 5.02
C TRP A 328 -17.24 -29.44 5.37
N TYR A 329 -17.61 -29.50 6.66
CA TYR A 329 -18.82 -30.20 7.13
C TYR A 329 -20.13 -29.40 6.97
N LYS A 330 -20.09 -28.14 6.48
CA LYS A 330 -21.31 -27.37 6.16
C LYS A 330 -21.93 -27.87 4.86
N ILE A 331 -22.68 -28.97 4.96
CA ILE A 331 -23.25 -29.70 3.81
C ILE A 331 -24.66 -29.25 3.40
N ILE A 332 -25.41 -28.56 4.28
CA ILE A 332 -26.78 -28.12 3.99
C ILE A 332 -26.75 -26.66 3.54
N LYS A 333 -27.09 -26.39 2.28
CA LYS A 333 -27.21 -25.02 1.75
C LYS A 333 -28.68 -24.60 1.71
N LEU A 334 -29.10 -23.71 2.60
CA LEU A 334 -30.41 -23.08 2.48
C LEU A 334 -30.36 -21.97 1.42
N SER A 335 -31.36 -21.90 0.55
CA SER A 335 -31.53 -20.78 -0.39
C SER A 335 -32.11 -19.56 0.35
N LEU A 336 -31.40 -19.06 1.34
CA LEU A 336 -31.73 -17.78 1.95
C LEU A 336 -31.18 -16.69 1.05
N ASN A 337 -32.07 -15.86 0.50
CA ASN A 337 -31.67 -14.69 -0.28
C ASN A 337 -30.79 -13.80 0.62
N PRO A 338 -29.52 -13.52 0.25
CA PRO A 338 -28.54 -12.87 1.13
C PRO A 338 -28.80 -11.37 1.38
N LEU A 339 -30.02 -10.88 1.17
CA LEU A 339 -30.36 -9.46 1.27
C LEU A 339 -30.62 -8.95 2.70
N TYR A 340 -30.50 -9.78 3.75
CA TYR A 340 -31.01 -9.43 5.09
C TYR A 340 -30.12 -9.83 6.29
N PHE A 341 -28.80 -9.92 6.16
CA PHE A 341 -27.91 -10.09 7.33
C PHE A 341 -26.65 -9.24 7.26
#